data_AF-A0A6J7CZH6-F1
#
_entry.id   AF-A0A6J7CZH6-F1
#
_cell.length_a   1.000
_cell.length_b   1.000
_cell.length_c   1.000
_cell.angle_alpha   90.00
_cell.angle_beta   90.00
_cell.angle_gamma   90.00
#
_symmetry.space_group_name_H-M   'P 1'
#
loop_
_entity.id
_entity.type
_entity.pdbx_description
1 polymer ?
#
loop_
_entity_poly.entity_id
_entity_poly.type
_entity_poly.pdbx_seq_one_letter_code
_entity_poly.pdbx_strand_id
1 'polypeptide(L)'
;MKRAFTTLVALLVLAASVALLGGAAWMWSTFGSQGVITSALGRLSGSPSSQAVLFDIASVGIEIPTLPIHGTASIVATSAGVAQGSTEILLATAPADIANEYLAGGRYDVGQFTDGAWATRQVPGVRDLDAPNSVDWTASAVGLAPRIPLGQELPVTVVVMNASGGPPVSVLLSLELRLPETRSYATTLAAFGVGLLFVGLILLWLAVSRMRRRGGHETGSHA
;
A
#
# COMPACT_ATOMS: atom_id res chain seq x y z
N MET A 1 34.14 -7.48 -38.71
CA MET A 1 32.78 -7.91 -38.33
C MET A 1 32.66 -8.40 -36.88
N LYS A 2 33.45 -9.38 -36.42
CA LYS A 2 33.33 -9.95 -35.04
C LYS A 2 33.44 -8.94 -33.88
N ARG A 3 34.17 -7.82 -34.07
CA ARG A 3 34.41 -6.79 -33.03
C ARG A 3 33.22 -5.84 -32.83
N ALA A 4 32.73 -5.26 -33.93
CA ALA A 4 31.55 -4.40 -33.90
C ALA A 4 30.34 -5.15 -33.34
N PHE A 5 30.21 -6.43 -33.68
CA PHE A 5 29.20 -7.31 -33.12
C PHE A 5 29.35 -7.49 -31.59
N THR A 6 30.54 -7.80 -31.07
CA THR A 6 30.75 -7.93 -29.62
C THR A 6 30.51 -6.63 -28.85
N THR A 7 30.88 -5.48 -29.41
CA THR A 7 30.64 -4.18 -28.79
C THR A 7 29.14 -3.84 -28.78
N LEU A 8 28.43 -4.11 -29.88
CA LEU A 8 26.98 -3.92 -29.96
C LEU A 8 26.25 -4.81 -28.94
N VAL A 9 26.63 -6.09 -28.84
CA VAL A 9 26.05 -7.01 -27.85
C VAL A 9 26.33 -6.55 -26.42
N ALA A 10 27.55 -6.09 -26.12
CA ALA A 10 27.88 -5.56 -24.79
C ALA A 10 27.00 -4.35 -24.43
N LEU A 11 26.80 -3.42 -25.38
CA LEU A 11 25.95 -2.25 -25.18
C LEU A 11 24.48 -2.64 -24.96
N LEU A 12 23.95 -3.60 -25.71
CA LEU A 12 22.58 -4.10 -25.51
C LEU A 12 22.40 -4.76 -24.14
N VAL A 13 23.38 -5.57 -23.71
CA VAL A 13 23.36 -6.21 -22.38
C VAL A 13 23.42 -5.17 -21.27
N LEU A 14 24.25 -4.13 -21.41
CA LEU A 14 24.30 -3.02 -20.45
C LEU A 14 23.00 -2.21 -20.43
N ALA A 15 22.40 -1.94 -21.59
CA ALA A 15 21.11 -1.26 -21.66
C ALA A 15 19.99 -2.06 -20.97
N ALA A 16 19.95 -3.38 -21.20
CA ALA A 16 19.03 -4.28 -20.51
C ALA A 16 19.27 -4.30 -18.98
N SER A 17 20.53 -4.32 -18.54
CA SER A 17 20.89 -4.21 -17.12
C SER A 17 20.37 -2.92 -16.50
N VAL A 18 20.58 -1.77 -17.15
CA VAL A 18 20.09 -0.46 -16.67
C VAL A 18 18.56 -0.45 -16.58
N ALA A 19 17.87 -1.02 -17.56
CA ALA A 19 16.40 -1.11 -17.53
C ALA A 19 15.90 -1.95 -16.34
N LEU A 20 16.51 -3.11 -16.08
CA LEU A 20 16.13 -3.98 -14.96
C LEU A 20 16.41 -3.33 -13.60
N LEU A 21 17.59 -2.72 -13.44
CA LEU A 21 17.95 -2.01 -12.21
C LEU A 21 17.06 -0.79 -11.98
N GLY A 22 16.74 -0.04 -13.04
CA GLY A 22 15.79 1.07 -13.00
C GLY A 22 14.39 0.62 -12.59
N GLY A 23 13.91 -0.49 -13.16
CA GLY A 23 12.62 -1.10 -12.77
C GLY A 23 12.59 -1.52 -11.31
N ALA A 24 13.64 -2.19 -10.82
CA ALA A 24 13.74 -2.57 -9.41
C ALA A 24 13.78 -1.35 -8.48
N ALA A 25 14.56 -0.31 -8.82
CA ALA A 25 14.63 0.92 -8.06
C ALA A 25 13.29 1.65 -8.01
N TRP A 26 12.57 1.71 -9.13
CA TRP A 26 11.21 2.27 -9.19
C TRP A 26 10.21 1.49 -8.34
N MET A 27 10.28 0.15 -8.32
CA MET A 27 9.43 -0.67 -7.44
C MET A 27 9.74 -0.38 -5.96
N TRP A 28 11.01 -0.30 -5.57
CA TRP A 28 11.36 0.06 -4.19
C TRP A 28 10.93 1.47 -3.80
N SER A 29 11.05 2.45 -4.70
CA SER A 29 10.62 3.81 -4.40
C SER A 29 9.10 3.92 -4.25
N THR A 30 8.36 3.14 -5.03
CA THR A 30 6.88 3.22 -5.08
C THR A 30 6.23 2.43 -3.96
N PHE A 31 6.71 1.22 -3.68
CA PHE A 31 6.07 0.29 -2.74
C PHE A 31 6.83 0.15 -1.41
N GLY A 32 7.99 0.80 -1.28
CA GLY A 32 8.86 0.69 -0.12
C GLY A 32 9.44 -0.72 0.07
N SER A 33 10.06 -0.94 1.23
CA SER A 33 10.66 -2.24 1.59
C SER A 33 9.65 -3.30 1.99
N GLN A 34 8.42 -2.87 2.34
CA GLN A 34 7.35 -3.73 2.85
C GLN A 34 6.29 -4.06 1.79
N GLY A 35 6.39 -3.51 0.58
CA GLY A 35 5.40 -3.73 -0.47
C GLY A 35 4.04 -3.09 -0.15
N VAL A 36 4.03 -1.98 0.61
CA VAL A 36 2.80 -1.34 1.08
C VAL A 36 2.72 0.08 0.52
N ILE A 37 1.63 0.36 -0.19
CA ILE A 37 1.23 1.73 -0.51
C ILE A 37 0.19 2.16 0.51
N THR A 38 0.42 3.31 1.15
CA THR A 38 -0.54 3.91 2.07
C THR A 38 -1.09 5.20 1.46
N SER A 39 -2.41 5.30 1.40
CA SER A 39 -3.12 6.53 1.05
C SER A 39 -3.84 7.04 2.29
N ALA A 40 -3.57 8.28 2.68
CA ALA A 40 -4.27 8.89 3.81
C ALA A 40 -5.68 9.30 3.39
N LEU A 41 -6.69 8.82 4.12
CA LEU A 41 -8.08 9.24 3.95
C LEU A 41 -8.43 10.42 4.86
N GLY A 42 -7.48 10.86 5.69
CA GLY A 42 -7.64 12.00 6.58
C GLY A 42 -8.31 11.62 7.90
N ARG A 43 -8.74 12.65 8.63
CA ARG A 43 -9.35 12.50 9.96
C ARG A 43 -10.86 12.33 9.83
N LEU A 44 -11.37 11.25 10.41
CA LEU A 44 -12.79 11.04 10.66
C LEU A 44 -13.07 11.33 12.13
N SER A 45 -13.91 12.34 12.39
CA SER A 45 -14.30 12.72 13.75
C SER A 45 -15.82 12.68 13.89
N GLY A 46 -16.29 11.91 14.86
CA GLY A 46 -17.67 11.90 15.29
C GLY A 46 -18.00 13.07 16.21
N SER A 47 -19.30 13.30 16.36
CA SER A 47 -19.89 14.29 17.24
C SER A 47 -19.61 13.94 18.72
N PRO A 48 -19.64 14.93 19.64
CA PRO A 48 -19.27 14.71 21.05
C PRO A 48 -20.04 13.61 21.79
N SER A 49 -21.25 13.29 21.33
CA SER A 49 -22.13 12.28 21.94
C SER A 49 -22.25 10.99 21.13
N SER A 50 -21.56 10.88 19.99
CA SER A 50 -21.65 9.73 19.09
C SER A 50 -20.61 8.67 19.44
N GLN A 51 -21.08 7.45 19.67
CA GLN A 51 -20.27 6.30 20.11
C GLN A 51 -19.62 5.56 18.94
N ALA A 52 -20.19 5.71 17.74
CA ALA A 52 -19.69 5.10 16.51
C ALA A 52 -19.77 6.07 15.33
N VAL A 53 -18.97 5.81 14.30
CA VAL A 53 -19.11 6.43 12.98
C VAL A 53 -19.24 5.32 11.94
N LEU A 54 -20.25 5.44 11.10
CA LEU A 54 -20.60 4.52 10.02
C LEU A 54 -20.24 5.16 8.67
N PHE A 55 -19.61 4.44 7.76
CA PHE A 55 -19.45 4.91 6.38
C PHE A 55 -19.37 3.74 5.40
N ASP A 56 -19.76 3.98 4.15
CA ASP A 56 -19.67 2.97 3.10
C ASP A 56 -18.33 3.07 2.36
N ILE A 57 -17.66 1.95 2.09
CA ILE A 57 -16.41 1.96 1.32
C ILE A 57 -16.62 2.50 -0.09
N ALA A 58 -17.76 2.20 -0.72
CA ALA A 58 -18.10 2.74 -2.03
C ALA A 58 -18.19 4.28 -2.02
N SER A 59 -18.61 4.88 -0.90
CA SER A 59 -18.71 6.34 -0.76
C SER A 59 -17.35 7.03 -0.68
N VAL A 60 -16.28 6.30 -0.36
CA VAL A 60 -14.93 6.87 -0.30
C VAL A 60 -14.36 7.12 -1.70
N GLY A 61 -15.04 6.67 -2.76
CA GLY A 61 -14.67 6.95 -4.14
C GLY A 61 -13.28 6.42 -4.52
N ILE A 62 -12.74 5.51 -3.71
CA ILE A 62 -11.44 4.92 -3.94
C ILE A 62 -11.62 3.87 -5.03
N GLU A 63 -11.10 4.18 -6.22
CA GLU A 63 -10.81 3.15 -7.20
C GLU A 63 -9.68 2.29 -6.62
N ILE A 64 -10.06 1.24 -5.88
CA ILE A 64 -9.10 0.25 -5.38
C ILE A 64 -8.45 -0.32 -6.65
N PRO A 65 -7.13 -0.13 -6.86
CA PRO A 65 -6.49 -0.68 -8.03
C PRO A 65 -6.65 -2.19 -7.94
N THR A 66 -7.54 -2.74 -8.75
CA THR A 66 -7.65 -4.17 -8.97
C THR A 66 -6.48 -4.55 -9.85
N LEU A 67 -5.27 -4.50 -9.29
CA LEU A 67 -4.14 -5.18 -9.91
C LEU A 67 -4.56 -6.66 -9.93
N PRO A 68 -4.76 -7.28 -11.10
CA PRO A 68 -5.34 -8.63 -11.20
C PRO A 68 -4.48 -9.73 -10.57
N ILE A 69 -3.40 -9.38 -9.88
CA ILE A 69 -2.33 -10.26 -9.47
C ILE A 69 -1.88 -9.85 -8.06
N HIS A 70 -2.56 -10.45 -7.07
CA HIS A 70 -2.08 -10.68 -5.69
C HIS A 70 -1.96 -9.49 -4.71
N GLY A 71 -2.70 -8.39 -4.87
CA GLY A 71 -2.76 -7.33 -3.85
C GLY A 71 -3.90 -7.52 -2.84
N THR A 72 -3.70 -7.16 -1.57
CA THR A 72 -4.77 -7.03 -0.58
C THR A 72 -4.92 -5.58 -0.15
N ALA A 73 -6.08 -5.00 -0.41
CA ALA A 73 -6.44 -3.69 0.14
C ALA A 73 -6.92 -3.84 1.59
N SER A 74 -6.62 -2.88 2.44
CA SER A 74 -7.07 -2.86 3.83
C SER A 74 -7.36 -1.43 4.27
N ILE A 75 -8.39 -1.25 5.10
CA ILE A 75 -8.57 -0.01 5.85
C ILE A 75 -7.84 -0.16 7.18
N VAL A 76 -7.16 0.91 7.57
CA VAL A 76 -6.53 1.06 8.86
C VAL A 76 -7.12 2.29 9.53
N ALA A 77 -7.49 2.15 10.80
CA ALA A 77 -7.90 3.28 11.63
C ALA A 77 -6.88 3.45 12.75
N THR A 78 -6.45 4.67 13.00
CA THR A 78 -5.55 5.01 14.11
C THR A 78 -6.18 6.11 14.93
N SER A 79 -6.07 6.07 16.26
CA SER A 79 -6.63 7.14 17.09
C SER A 79 -6.01 8.50 16.74
N ALA A 80 -6.84 9.52 16.52
CA ALA A 80 -6.41 10.87 16.20
C ALA A 80 -6.14 11.74 17.45
N GLY A 81 -6.38 11.19 18.65
CA GLY A 81 -6.32 11.91 19.92
C GLY A 81 -4.94 11.85 20.59
N VAL A 82 -4.30 13.01 20.71
CA VAL A 82 -3.14 13.28 21.57
C VAL A 82 -3.68 13.94 22.84
N ALA A 83 -3.86 13.20 23.94
CA ALA A 83 -3.87 13.78 25.30
C ALA A 83 -3.76 12.76 26.44
N GLN A 84 -4.42 11.60 26.42
CA GLN A 84 -4.43 10.68 27.57
C GLN A 84 -4.60 9.23 27.12
N GLY A 85 -3.48 8.57 26.80
CA GLY A 85 -3.47 7.16 26.45
C GLY A 85 -3.89 6.88 25.01
N SER A 86 -3.26 5.86 24.44
CA SER A 86 -3.63 5.34 23.13
C SER A 86 -4.98 4.63 23.26
N THR A 87 -6.07 5.24 22.79
CA THR A 87 -7.39 4.61 22.78
C THR A 87 -7.40 3.50 21.73
N GLU A 88 -7.71 2.28 22.16
CA GLU A 88 -7.98 1.21 21.22
C GLU A 88 -9.25 1.52 20.42
N ILE A 89 -9.14 1.35 19.12
CA ILE A 89 -10.20 1.52 18.15
C ILE A 89 -10.68 0.14 17.76
N LEU A 90 -11.99 -0.02 17.65
CA LEU A 90 -12.59 -1.10 16.90
C LEU A 90 -12.93 -0.60 15.50
N LEU A 91 -12.53 -1.41 14.53
CA LEU A 91 -12.83 -1.23 13.12
C LEU A 91 -13.48 -2.52 12.63
N ALA A 92 -14.70 -2.43 12.13
CA ALA A 92 -15.44 -3.59 11.65
C ALA A 92 -16.17 -3.32 10.33
N THR A 93 -16.41 -4.37 9.57
CA THR A 93 -17.24 -4.36 8.37
C THR A 93 -18.38 -5.35 8.47
N ALA A 94 -19.53 -4.96 7.94
CA ALA A 94 -20.68 -5.82 7.74
C ALA A 94 -21.49 -5.35 6.52
N PRO A 95 -22.42 -6.18 6.02
CA PRO A 95 -23.51 -5.72 5.18
C PRO A 95 -24.28 -4.56 5.82
N ALA A 96 -24.82 -3.67 4.99
CA ALA A 96 -25.46 -2.44 5.47
C ALA A 96 -26.67 -2.70 6.38
N ASP A 97 -27.46 -3.73 6.10
CA ASP A 97 -28.59 -4.17 6.93
C ASP A 97 -28.15 -4.58 8.34
N ILE A 98 -27.10 -5.40 8.45
CA ILE A 98 -26.55 -5.85 9.74
C ILE A 98 -25.95 -4.68 10.53
N ALA A 99 -25.19 -3.80 9.86
CA ALA A 99 -24.62 -2.62 10.52
C ALA A 99 -25.70 -1.65 11.00
N ASN A 100 -26.75 -1.43 10.20
CA ASN A 100 -27.88 -0.58 10.57
C ASN A 100 -28.71 -1.16 11.71
N GLU A 101 -28.91 -2.48 11.74
CA GLU A 101 -29.59 -3.16 12.84
C GLU A 101 -28.82 -2.99 14.14
N TYR A 102 -27.50 -3.21 14.13
CA TYR A 102 -26.66 -3.00 15.31
C TYR A 102 -26.69 -1.55 15.82
N LEU A 103 -26.72 -0.56 14.91
CA LEU A 103 -26.77 0.86 15.29
C LEU A 103 -28.17 1.36 15.62
N ALA A 104 -29.21 0.54 15.45
CA ALA A 104 -30.58 0.95 15.64
C ALA A 104 -30.83 1.49 17.06
N GLY A 105 -31.44 2.68 17.12
CA GLY A 105 -31.72 3.40 18.37
C GLY A 105 -30.49 3.99 19.09
N GLY A 106 -29.27 3.73 18.60
CA GLY A 106 -28.01 4.21 19.16
C GLY A 106 -27.59 5.58 18.66
N ARG A 107 -26.61 6.20 19.34
CA ARG A 107 -26.01 7.49 18.94
C ARG A 107 -24.77 7.25 18.09
N TYR A 108 -24.87 7.55 16.81
CA TYR A 108 -23.77 7.38 15.86
C TYR A 108 -23.76 8.49 14.83
N ASP A 109 -22.64 8.63 14.11
CA ASP A 109 -22.54 9.52 12.96
C ASP A 109 -22.44 8.72 11.67
N VAL A 110 -22.97 9.27 10.59
CA VAL A 110 -22.70 8.78 9.23
C VAL A 110 -21.61 9.67 8.63
N GLY A 111 -20.48 9.05 8.29
CA GLY A 111 -19.38 9.66 7.58
C GLY A 111 -19.59 9.59 6.07
N GLN A 112 -19.38 10.70 5.39
CA GLN A 112 -19.34 10.81 3.95
C GLN A 112 -18.00 11.42 3.54
N PHE A 113 -17.32 10.79 2.59
CA PHE A 113 -16.07 11.29 2.07
C PHE A 113 -16.30 11.97 0.72
N THR A 114 -16.00 13.26 0.65
CA THR A 114 -16.20 14.08 -0.54
C THR A 114 -15.01 15.02 -0.70
N ASP A 115 -14.49 15.14 -1.92
CA ASP A 115 -13.39 16.06 -2.26
C ASP A 115 -12.15 15.94 -1.35
N GLY A 116 -11.82 14.71 -0.92
CA GLY A 116 -10.64 14.46 -0.09
C GLY A 116 -10.84 14.73 1.41
N ALA A 117 -12.07 15.00 1.85
CA ALA A 117 -12.38 15.30 3.24
C ALA A 117 -13.60 14.52 3.76
N TRP A 118 -13.60 14.28 5.08
CA TRP A 118 -14.75 13.69 5.77
C TRP A 118 -15.73 14.77 6.23
N ALA A 119 -17.00 14.55 5.91
CA ALA A 119 -18.13 15.19 6.56
C ALA A 119 -18.86 14.14 7.39
N THR A 120 -19.28 14.51 8.60
CA THR A 120 -20.08 13.63 9.46
C THR A 120 -21.44 14.25 9.71
N ARG A 121 -22.47 13.39 9.73
CA ARG A 121 -23.83 13.76 10.09
C ARG A 121 -24.28 12.89 11.26
N GLN A 122 -24.66 13.53 12.35
CA GLN A 122 -25.17 12.82 13.51
C GLN A 122 -26.55 12.20 13.27
N VAL A 123 -26.68 10.95 13.71
CA VAL A 123 -27.95 10.25 13.87
C VAL A 123 -28.26 10.19 15.36
N PRO A 124 -29.34 10.85 15.81
CA PRO A 124 -29.70 10.86 17.22
C PRO A 124 -30.20 9.48 17.64
N GLY A 125 -29.94 9.14 18.90
CA GLY A 125 -30.39 7.92 19.53
C GLY A 125 -30.43 8.10 21.05
N VAL A 126 -31.09 7.16 21.72
CA VAL A 126 -31.25 7.15 23.19
C VAL A 126 -30.63 5.91 23.82
N ARG A 127 -30.27 4.92 23.00
CA ARG A 127 -29.61 3.69 23.41
C ARG A 127 -28.10 3.88 23.39
N ASP A 128 -27.41 3.27 24.33
CA ASP A 128 -25.97 3.08 24.24
C ASP A 128 -25.68 1.84 23.40
N LEU A 129 -24.70 1.93 22.50
CA LEU A 129 -24.30 0.82 21.65
C LEU A 129 -23.66 -0.28 22.49
N ASP A 130 -24.09 -1.52 22.25
CA ASP A 130 -23.54 -2.69 22.91
C ASP A 130 -22.09 -2.93 22.47
N ALA A 131 -21.36 -3.75 23.23
CA ALA A 131 -20.05 -4.19 22.79
C ALA A 131 -20.15 -4.85 21.40
N PRO A 132 -19.22 -4.56 20.48
CA PRO A 132 -19.31 -4.99 19.09
C PRO A 132 -19.22 -6.51 18.90
N ASN A 133 -18.78 -7.29 19.90
CA ASN A 133 -18.82 -8.76 19.85
C ASN A 133 -20.24 -9.36 19.86
N SER A 134 -21.29 -8.53 19.92
CA SER A 134 -22.69 -8.94 19.82
C SER A 134 -23.19 -9.16 18.38
N VAL A 135 -22.35 -8.88 17.38
CA VAL A 135 -22.70 -8.92 15.95
C VAL A 135 -21.73 -9.81 15.18
N ASP A 136 -22.26 -10.55 14.20
CA ASP A 136 -21.47 -11.32 13.23
C ASP A 136 -20.90 -10.39 12.15
N TRP A 137 -19.82 -9.68 12.48
CA TRP A 137 -19.09 -8.87 11.51
C TRP A 137 -18.44 -9.73 10.41
N THR A 138 -18.46 -9.24 9.18
CA THR A 138 -17.70 -9.84 8.07
C THR A 138 -16.20 -9.83 8.35
N ALA A 139 -15.71 -8.71 8.89
CA ALA A 139 -14.36 -8.61 9.45
C ALA A 139 -14.37 -7.62 10.61
N SER A 140 -13.55 -7.86 11.63
CA SER A 140 -13.35 -6.92 12.71
C SER A 140 -11.93 -6.98 13.24
N ALA A 141 -11.44 -5.85 13.75
CA ALA A 141 -10.16 -5.74 14.41
C ALA A 141 -10.24 -4.71 15.53
N VAL A 142 -9.54 -4.97 16.63
CA VAL A 142 -9.41 -4.08 17.79
C VAL A 142 -7.93 -3.81 18.05
N GLY A 143 -7.59 -2.57 18.37
CA GLY A 143 -6.25 -2.21 18.84
C GLY A 143 -5.94 -0.73 18.61
N LEU A 144 -4.67 -0.35 18.66
CA LEU A 144 -4.25 1.04 18.44
C LEU A 144 -4.26 1.46 16.96
N ALA A 145 -4.11 0.47 16.09
CA ALA A 145 -4.11 0.61 14.64
C ALA A 145 -4.83 -0.60 14.00
N PRO A 146 -6.11 -0.86 14.33
CA PRO A 146 -6.84 -1.98 13.77
C PRO A 146 -6.85 -1.91 12.25
N ARG A 147 -6.76 -3.08 11.64
CA ARG A 147 -6.68 -3.28 10.20
C ARG A 147 -7.70 -4.31 9.80
N ILE A 148 -8.51 -3.99 8.79
CA ILE A 148 -9.42 -4.94 8.17
C ILE A 148 -9.12 -5.06 6.68
N PRO A 149 -8.99 -6.29 6.13
CA PRO A 149 -8.88 -6.48 4.70
C PRO A 149 -10.20 -6.11 4.03
N LEU A 150 -10.12 -5.39 2.91
CA LEU A 150 -11.27 -5.15 2.06
C LEU A 150 -11.41 -6.35 1.12
N GLY A 151 -12.51 -7.08 1.27
CA GLY A 151 -12.87 -8.18 0.36
C GLY A 151 -13.29 -7.68 -1.03
N GLN A 152 -13.46 -8.61 -1.97
CA GLN A 152 -13.98 -8.30 -3.32
C GLN A 152 -15.51 -8.14 -3.34
N GLU A 153 -16.20 -8.56 -2.28
CA GLU A 153 -17.64 -8.36 -2.13
C GLU A 153 -17.90 -6.95 -1.63
N LEU A 154 -17.98 -6.01 -2.57
CA LEU A 154 -18.49 -4.66 -2.36
C LEU A 154 -19.97 -4.63 -2.78
N PRO A 155 -20.82 -3.80 -2.14
CA PRO A 155 -20.49 -2.81 -1.10
C PRO A 155 -20.48 -3.40 0.32
N VAL A 156 -19.53 -2.95 1.14
CA VAL A 156 -19.52 -3.20 2.59
C VAL A 156 -19.48 -1.89 3.35
N THR A 157 -20.16 -1.89 4.48
CA THR A 157 -20.26 -0.75 5.39
C THR A 157 -19.27 -0.93 6.52
N VAL A 158 -18.55 0.13 6.85
CA VAL A 158 -17.53 0.17 7.91
C VAL A 158 -18.09 0.87 9.13
N VAL A 159 -17.92 0.25 10.28
CA VAL A 159 -18.20 0.83 11.59
C VAL A 159 -16.88 1.07 12.32
N VAL A 160 -16.70 2.30 12.79
CA VAL A 160 -15.57 2.70 13.63
C VAL A 160 -16.09 3.14 14.98
N MET A 161 -15.50 2.60 16.05
CA MET A 161 -15.83 3.01 17.42
C MET A 161 -14.60 2.92 18.32
N ASN A 162 -14.66 3.60 19.47
CA ASN A 162 -13.69 3.32 20.52
C ASN A 162 -13.98 1.93 21.09
N ALA A 163 -12.95 1.12 21.34
CA ALA A 163 -13.11 -0.23 21.89
C ALA A 163 -13.77 -0.24 23.28
N SER A 164 -13.67 0.88 24.01
CA SER A 164 -14.35 1.11 25.28
C SER A 164 -15.84 1.47 25.14
N GLY A 165 -16.34 1.72 23.92
CA GLY A 165 -17.72 2.16 23.64
C GLY A 165 -18.02 3.63 23.96
N GLY A 166 -17.02 4.39 24.46
CA GLY A 166 -17.21 5.79 24.84
C GLY A 166 -17.16 6.76 23.64
N PRO A 167 -17.90 7.88 23.67
CA PRO A 167 -17.74 8.98 22.71
C PRO A 167 -16.63 9.98 23.15
N PRO A 168 -16.16 10.86 22.26
CA PRO A 168 -16.33 10.84 20.81
C PRO A 168 -15.33 9.90 20.13
N VAL A 169 -15.69 9.41 18.95
CA VAL A 169 -14.77 8.69 18.06
C VAL A 169 -13.96 9.70 17.25
N SER A 170 -12.63 9.60 17.27
CA SER A 170 -11.78 10.40 16.38
C SER A 170 -10.60 9.57 15.91
N VAL A 171 -10.53 9.33 14.61
CA VAL A 171 -9.53 8.47 13.99
C VAL A 171 -8.92 9.10 12.76
N LEU A 172 -7.66 8.78 12.48
CA LEU A 172 -7.04 8.96 11.18
C LEU A 172 -7.23 7.66 10.41
N LEU A 173 -7.91 7.75 9.28
CA LEU A 173 -8.12 6.64 8.37
C LEU A 173 -7.05 6.64 7.28
N SER A 174 -6.59 5.45 6.95
CA SER A 174 -5.75 5.22 5.78
C SER A 174 -6.18 3.96 5.06
N LEU A 175 -6.00 3.98 3.74
CA LEU A 175 -6.06 2.79 2.91
C LEU A 175 -4.64 2.27 2.73
N GLU A 176 -4.46 0.98 2.93
CA GLU A 176 -3.21 0.30 2.61
C GLU A 176 -3.43 -0.74 1.52
N LEU A 177 -2.62 -0.69 0.47
CA LEU A 177 -2.51 -1.75 -0.52
C LEU A 177 -1.23 -2.53 -0.25
N ARG A 178 -1.36 -3.79 0.12
CA ARG A 178 -0.22 -4.71 0.31
C ARG A 178 -0.05 -5.60 -0.92
N LEU A 179 1.17 -5.61 -1.45
CA LEU A 179 1.60 -6.47 -2.54
C LEU A 179 2.74 -7.37 -2.02
N PRO A 180 2.43 -8.60 -1.58
CA PRO A 180 3.38 -9.48 -0.88
C PRO A 180 4.58 -9.86 -1.75
N GLU A 181 4.37 -10.01 -3.06
CA GLU A 181 5.42 -10.44 -3.99
C GLU A 181 6.28 -9.30 -4.55
N THR A 182 5.94 -8.03 -4.31
CA THR A 182 6.68 -6.89 -4.88
C THR A 182 8.14 -6.90 -4.47
N ARG A 183 8.43 -7.28 -3.22
CA ARG A 183 9.80 -7.40 -2.74
C ARG A 183 10.55 -8.51 -3.47
N SER A 184 9.91 -9.67 -3.63
CA SER A 184 10.47 -10.81 -4.37
C SER A 184 10.82 -10.39 -5.79
N TYR A 185 9.86 -9.82 -6.53
CA TYR A 185 10.07 -9.34 -7.89
C TYR A 185 11.16 -8.28 -7.99
N ALA A 186 11.16 -7.26 -7.12
CA ALA A 186 12.19 -6.21 -7.12
C ALA A 186 13.60 -6.80 -6.88
N THR A 187 13.73 -7.74 -5.94
CA THR A 187 15.02 -8.41 -5.69
C THR A 187 15.46 -9.28 -6.87
N THR A 188 14.54 -10.00 -7.52
CA THR A 188 14.84 -10.81 -8.70
C THR A 188 15.29 -9.94 -9.86
N LEU A 189 14.56 -8.85 -10.16
CA LEU A 189 14.95 -7.88 -11.19
C LEU A 189 16.34 -7.28 -10.90
N ALA A 190 16.60 -6.90 -9.65
CA ALA A 190 17.89 -6.37 -9.25
C ALA A 190 19.02 -7.39 -9.43
N ALA A 191 18.81 -8.63 -9.00
CA ALA A 191 19.79 -9.71 -9.14
C ALA A 191 20.13 -9.99 -10.62
N PHE A 192 19.12 -10.09 -11.49
CA PHE A 192 19.34 -10.23 -12.93
C PHE A 192 20.02 -9.00 -13.54
N GLY A 193 19.61 -7.80 -13.13
CA GLY A 193 20.23 -6.54 -13.56
C GLY A 193 21.71 -6.47 -13.23
N VAL A 194 22.10 -6.82 -11.99
CA VAL A 194 23.50 -6.89 -11.56
C VAL A 194 24.26 -7.98 -12.33
N GLY A 195 23.66 -9.15 -12.51
CA GLY A 195 24.27 -10.23 -13.31
C GLY A 195 24.59 -9.80 -14.74
N LEU A 196 23.62 -9.16 -15.42
CA LEU A 196 23.82 -8.62 -16.77
C LEU A 196 24.84 -7.49 -16.79
N LEU A 197 24.92 -6.66 -15.74
CA LEU A 197 25.93 -5.61 -15.63
C LEU A 197 27.34 -6.21 -15.69
N PHE A 198 27.61 -7.23 -14.88
CA PHE A 198 28.90 -7.92 -14.88
C PHE A 198 29.22 -8.55 -16.24
N VAL A 199 28.25 -9.24 -16.86
CA VAL A 199 28.43 -9.82 -18.19
C VAL A 199 28.73 -8.75 -19.23
N GLY A 200 27.98 -7.65 -19.25
CA GLY A 200 28.19 -6.52 -20.16
C GLY A 200 29.57 -5.88 -19.99
N LEU A 201 30.01 -5.67 -18.74
CA LEU A 201 31.34 -5.13 -18.42
C LEU A 201 32.47 -6.07 -18.85
N ILE A 202 32.32 -7.38 -18.64
CA ILE A 202 33.32 -8.37 -19.09
C ILE A 202 33.42 -8.36 -20.62
N LEU A 203 32.29 -8.34 -21.33
CA LEU A 203 32.28 -8.27 -22.81
C LEU A 203 32.93 -6.98 -23.32
N LEU A 204 32.66 -5.85 -22.68
CA LEU A 204 33.28 -4.57 -23.01
C LEU A 204 34.79 -4.61 -22.78
N TRP A 205 35.23 -5.12 -21.63
CA TRP A 205 36.65 -5.29 -21.30
C TRP A 205 37.36 -6.24 -22.28
N LEU A 206 36.73 -7.35 -22.69
CA LEU A 206 37.25 -8.26 -23.71
C LEU A 206 37.35 -7.59 -25.09
N ALA A 207 36.38 -6.74 -25.44
CA ALA A 207 36.42 -5.99 -26.69
C ALA A 207 37.61 -5.00 -26.70
N VAL A 208 37.82 -4.26 -25.60
CA VAL A 208 38.90 -3.26 -25.46
C VAL A 208 40.29 -3.90 -25.34
N SER A 209 40.43 -4.95 -24.53
CA SER A 209 41.73 -5.64 -24.34
C SER A 209 42.25 -6.28 -25.63
N ARG A 210 41.34 -6.78 -26.49
CA ARG A 210 41.69 -7.26 -27.84
C ARG A 210 42.11 -6.15 -28.80
N MET A 211 41.76 -4.89 -28.54
CA MET A 211 42.28 -3.75 -29.31
C MET A 211 43.70 -3.40 -28.87
N ARG A 212 43.95 -3.31 -27.55
CA ARG A 212 45.27 -2.97 -26.99
C ARG A 212 46.37 -3.96 -27.40
N ARG A 213 46.09 -5.26 -27.48
CA ARG A 213 47.10 -6.27 -27.87
C ARG A 213 47.57 -6.19 -29.32
N ARG A 214 46.88 -5.48 -30.22
CA ARG A 214 47.31 -5.35 -31.63
C ARG A 214 48.06 -4.06 -31.95
N GLY A 215 47.87 -2.99 -31.15
CA GLY A 215 48.61 -1.74 -31.33
C GLY A 215 50.07 -1.78 -30.81
N GLY A 216 50.44 -2.83 -30.06
CA GLY A 216 51.79 -2.99 -29.50
C GLY A 216 52.82 -3.64 -30.43
N HIS A 217 52.49 -3.94 -31.69
CA HIS A 217 53.41 -4.57 -32.64
C HIS A 217 54.00 -3.62 -33.70
N GLU A 218 53.74 -2.31 -33.62
CA GLU A 218 54.23 -1.35 -34.64
C GLU A 218 55.37 -0.42 -34.17
N THR A 219 55.93 -0.58 -32.96
CA THR A 219 57.04 0.26 -32.46
C THR A 219 58.35 -0.50 -32.24
N GLY A 220 58.66 -1.45 -33.11
CA GLY A 220 59.87 -2.28 -33.01
C GLY A 220 60.48 -2.62 -34.37
N SER A 221 60.66 -1.64 -35.25
CA SER A 221 61.51 -1.76 -36.44
C SER A 221 61.85 -0.36 -36.96
N HIS A 222 63.09 -0.17 -37.43
CA HIS A 222 63.83 1.09 -37.63
C HIS A 222 64.51 1.56 -36.34
N ALA A 223 65.69 0.99 -36.02
CA ALA A 223 67.03 1.34 -36.54
C ALA A 223 67.59 2.57 -35.81
#